data_AF-A0A814BKR9-F1
#
_entry.id   AF-A0A814BKR9-F1
#
_cell.length_a   1.000
_cell.length_b   1.000
_cell.length_c   1.000
_cell.angle_alpha   90.00
_cell.angle_beta   90.00
_cell.angle_gamma   90.00
#
_symmetry.space_group_name_H-M   'P 1'
#
loop_
_entity.id
_entity.type
_entity.pdbx_description
1 polymer ?
#
loop_
_entity_poly.entity_id
_entity_poly.type
_entity_poly.pdbx_seq_one_letter_code
_entity_poly.pdbx_strand_id
1 'polypeptide(L)'
;MYNGSIIQGGGWDPTDLAQNNIIFGVCVVAAILHTFLWSQLIMRKIKFDITLLFSLGYISTDIFLLFFYFIAYAIRIRSWIPITLATCYFEAYAMFYFNILETYSLMALNISRYWQIVRNPNTYIDHRKMIIVSCIITPFLVAINLIIQDILGWSVLYSIPGSSCNVSFTNIPIQVWNMTIMLVIPIVLSFCLLFRAFRFLQSAQAGQLHIRRNHHRKVTIQTLIFYSFWFILWLPGMIVNCLDSDYVDGTTNFIVILLSTIETLCDPIVGVFLDKRIAQAWKKSYKWMRRQSGVQKSTKVTPAVEIKTAR
;
A
#
# COMPACT_ATOMS: atom_id res chain seq x y z
N MET A 1 30.49 -3.60 -6.21
CA MET A 1 31.71 -2.76 -6.29
C MET A 1 31.32 -1.43 -6.92
N TYR A 2 31.49 -0.33 -6.19
CA TYR A 2 31.10 1.02 -6.62
C TYR A 2 32.27 1.65 -7.39
N ASN A 3 32.09 1.94 -8.68
CA ASN A 3 33.05 2.76 -9.43
C ASN A 3 32.77 4.22 -9.11
N GLY A 4 33.63 4.78 -8.25
CA GLY A 4 33.45 6.09 -7.63
C GLY A 4 33.32 7.21 -8.66
N SER A 5 32.22 7.95 -8.53
CA SER A 5 32.21 9.39 -8.74
C SER A 5 31.19 9.99 -7.77
N ILE A 6 31.62 10.98 -6.99
CA ILE A 6 30.71 11.80 -6.19
C ILE A 6 29.80 12.50 -7.19
N ILE A 7 28.51 12.20 -7.12
CA ILE A 7 27.51 12.68 -8.09
C ILE A 7 27.31 14.17 -7.83
N GLN A 8 27.98 15.01 -8.61
CA GLN A 8 27.83 16.46 -8.56
C GLN A 8 26.53 16.85 -9.27
N GLY A 9 25.61 17.44 -8.49
CA GLY A 9 24.29 17.88 -8.91
C GLY A 9 23.18 17.08 -8.21
N GLY A 10 22.69 17.57 -7.07
CA GLY A 10 21.72 16.84 -6.23
C GLY A 10 20.26 17.02 -6.63
N GLY A 11 19.98 17.90 -7.59
CA GLY A 11 18.64 18.22 -8.04
C GLY A 11 18.15 17.34 -9.18
N TRP A 12 16.84 17.23 -9.33
CA TRP A 12 16.25 16.72 -10.58
C TRP A 12 16.45 17.72 -11.71
N ASP A 13 16.60 17.20 -12.93
CA ASP A 13 16.54 18.02 -14.13
C ASP A 13 15.13 18.63 -14.29
N PRO A 14 14.95 19.64 -15.17
CA PRO A 14 13.65 20.31 -15.30
C PRO A 14 12.50 19.38 -15.70
N THR A 15 12.77 18.31 -16.46
CA THR A 15 11.76 17.36 -16.95
C THR A 15 11.33 16.43 -15.82
N ASP A 16 12.30 15.82 -15.14
CA ASP A 16 12.09 14.95 -13.98
C ASP A 16 11.46 15.73 -12.82
N LEU A 17 11.84 17.00 -12.63
CA LEU A 17 11.21 17.87 -11.64
C LEU A 17 9.73 18.10 -11.95
N ALA A 18 9.38 18.41 -13.21
CA ALA A 18 7.99 18.62 -13.59
C ALA A 18 7.13 17.36 -13.37
N GLN A 19 7.66 16.19 -13.69
CA GLN A 19 7.01 14.91 -13.43
C GLN A 19 6.85 14.63 -11.93
N ASN A 20 7.91 14.84 -11.15
CA ASN A 20 7.86 14.65 -9.70
C ASN A 20 6.95 15.67 -9.01
N ASN A 21 6.77 16.88 -9.54
CA ASN A 21 5.78 17.82 -9.00
C ASN A 21 4.35 17.29 -9.12
N ILE A 22 4.03 16.59 -10.22
CA ILE A 22 2.72 15.95 -10.41
C ILE A 22 2.56 14.81 -9.39
N ILE A 23 3.55 13.92 -9.30
CA ILE A 23 3.56 12.79 -8.36
C ILE A 23 3.42 13.30 -6.92
N PHE A 24 4.16 14.34 -6.54
CA PHE A 24 4.06 15.01 -5.24
C PHE A 24 2.64 15.49 -4.94
N GLY A 25 1.96 16.11 -5.91
CA GLY A 25 0.57 16.51 -5.78
C GLY A 25 -0.35 15.31 -5.42
N VAL A 26 -0.17 14.18 -6.11
CA VAL A 26 -0.90 12.93 -5.81
C VAL A 26 -0.57 12.41 -4.41
N CYS A 27 0.71 12.38 -4.02
CA CYS A 27 1.16 11.95 -2.70
C CYS A 27 0.58 12.81 -1.56
N VAL A 28 0.45 14.13 -1.75
CA VAL A 28 -0.17 15.01 -0.75
C VAL A 28 -1.63 14.62 -0.51
N VAL A 29 -2.39 14.39 -1.58
CA VAL A 29 -3.79 13.95 -1.47
C VAL A 29 -3.87 12.55 -0.81
N ALA A 30 -2.97 11.64 -1.19
CA ALA A 30 -2.87 10.31 -0.59
C ALA A 30 -2.60 10.39 0.91
N ALA A 31 -1.65 11.22 1.35
CA ALA A 31 -1.33 11.41 2.76
C ALA A 31 -2.52 11.94 3.57
N ILE A 32 -3.33 12.84 3.01
CA ILE A 32 -4.57 13.32 3.63
C ILE A 32 -5.57 12.18 3.80
N LEU A 33 -5.80 11.37 2.75
CA LEU A 33 -6.74 10.24 2.80
C LEU A 33 -6.29 9.16 3.79
N HIS A 34 -5.00 8.82 3.80
CA HIS A 34 -4.42 7.88 4.76
C HIS A 34 -4.54 8.40 6.18
N THR A 35 -4.15 9.65 6.44
CA THR A 35 -4.29 10.27 7.77
C THR A 35 -5.75 10.26 8.24
N PHE A 36 -6.67 10.57 7.34
CA PHE A 36 -8.10 10.49 7.63
C PHE A 36 -8.54 9.08 7.99
N LEU A 37 -8.15 8.06 7.22
CA LEU A 37 -8.45 6.66 7.54
C LEU A 37 -7.90 6.26 8.91
N TRP A 38 -6.61 6.50 9.16
CA TRP A 38 -5.95 6.10 10.40
C TRP A 38 -6.51 6.79 11.63
N SER A 39 -6.81 8.09 11.54
CA SER A 39 -7.48 8.83 12.62
C SER A 39 -8.81 8.17 13.02
N GLN A 40 -9.60 7.70 12.04
CA GLN A 40 -10.86 7.01 12.32
C GLN A 40 -10.67 5.66 13.00
N LEU A 41 -9.67 4.89 12.58
CA LEU A 41 -9.38 3.58 13.14
C LEU A 41 -8.95 3.72 14.61
N ILE A 42 -8.09 4.69 14.91
CA ILE A 42 -7.61 5.00 16.27
C ILE A 42 -8.76 5.46 17.16
N MET A 43 -9.54 6.44 16.72
CA MET A 43 -10.64 7.01 17.52
C MET A 43 -11.73 5.98 17.87
N ARG A 44 -11.95 4.98 17.01
CA ARG A 44 -13.07 4.03 17.15
C ARG A 44 -12.78 2.81 18.02
N LYS A 45 -11.56 2.67 18.57
CA LYS A 45 -11.15 1.53 19.42
C LYS A 45 -11.58 0.18 18.82
N ILE A 46 -11.30 0.00 17.52
CA ILE A 46 -11.70 -1.22 16.80
C ILE A 46 -10.98 -2.41 17.44
N LYS A 47 -11.70 -3.52 17.64
CA LYS A 47 -11.09 -4.77 18.09
C LYS A 47 -10.16 -5.29 16.99
N PHE A 48 -8.86 -5.28 17.30
CA PHE A 48 -7.84 -5.86 16.45
C PHE A 48 -7.99 -7.38 16.43
N ASP A 49 -8.23 -7.93 15.25
CA ASP A 49 -7.92 -9.32 14.98
C ASP A 49 -6.81 -9.39 13.92
N ILE A 50 -6.46 -10.61 13.57
CA ILE A 50 -5.34 -10.91 12.69
C ILE A 50 -5.60 -10.46 11.24
N THR A 51 -6.82 -10.60 10.75
CA THR A 51 -7.17 -10.11 9.40
C THR A 51 -7.05 -8.61 9.32
N LEU A 52 -7.51 -7.90 10.37
CA LEU A 52 -7.32 -6.47 10.46
C LEU A 52 -5.83 -6.14 10.54
N LEU A 53 -5.03 -6.89 11.30
CA LEU A 53 -3.60 -6.63 11.43
C LEU A 53 -2.88 -6.73 10.08
N PHE A 54 -3.15 -7.75 9.26
CA PHE A 54 -2.55 -7.84 7.92
C PHE A 54 -3.08 -6.79 6.95
N SER A 55 -4.38 -6.46 7.00
CA SER A 55 -4.93 -5.35 6.21
C SER A 55 -4.33 -4.01 6.62
N LEU A 56 -4.09 -3.79 7.91
CA LEU A 56 -3.39 -2.59 8.39
C LEU A 56 -1.91 -2.62 8.06
N GLY A 57 -1.27 -3.80 8.03
CA GLY A 57 0.11 -3.96 7.59
C GLY A 57 0.28 -3.50 6.14
N TYR A 58 -0.61 -3.95 5.25
CA TYR A 58 -0.72 -3.46 3.87
C TYR A 58 -0.91 -1.93 3.83
N ILE A 59 -1.94 -1.37 4.47
CA ILE A 59 -2.17 0.09 4.43
C ILE A 59 -1.01 0.88 5.10
N SER A 60 -0.25 0.26 6.01
CA SER A 60 0.91 0.90 6.63
C SER A 60 2.09 1.03 5.67
N THR A 61 2.28 0.10 4.73
CA THR A 61 3.37 0.22 3.73
C THR A 61 3.21 1.48 2.90
N ASP A 62 1.97 1.86 2.58
CA ASP A 62 1.63 3.08 1.84
C ASP A 62 2.05 4.35 2.60
N ILE A 63 1.84 4.40 3.92
CA ILE A 63 2.29 5.53 4.73
C ILE A 63 3.82 5.64 4.67
N PHE A 64 4.52 4.50 4.78
CA PHE A 64 5.97 4.51 4.73
C PHE A 64 6.48 4.92 3.34
N LEU A 65 5.83 4.48 2.27
CA LEU A 65 6.09 4.93 0.89
C LEU A 65 5.88 6.44 0.73
N LEU A 66 4.78 6.99 1.25
CA LEU A 66 4.51 8.43 1.21
C LEU A 66 5.54 9.22 2.00
N PHE A 67 5.89 8.78 3.20
CA PHE A 67 6.91 9.43 4.01
C PHE A 67 8.28 9.40 3.32
N PHE A 68 8.64 8.24 2.75
CA PHE A 68 9.83 8.08 1.94
C PHE A 68 9.83 9.07 0.76
N TYR A 69 8.73 9.14 0.00
CA TYR A 69 8.62 10.01 -1.16
C TYR A 69 8.78 11.48 -0.76
N PHE A 70 8.15 11.93 0.34
CA PHE A 70 8.31 13.29 0.83
C PHE A 70 9.75 13.63 1.23
N ILE A 71 10.46 12.68 1.84
CA ILE A 71 11.88 12.85 2.16
C ILE A 71 12.70 12.97 0.87
N ALA A 72 12.52 12.04 -0.07
CA ALA A 72 13.25 12.03 -1.35
C ALA A 72 13.02 13.35 -2.11
N TYR A 73 11.76 13.77 -2.22
CA TYR A 73 11.38 15.03 -2.85
C TYR A 73 12.00 16.25 -2.15
N ALA A 74 11.98 16.30 -0.82
CA ALA A 74 12.56 17.42 -0.06
C ALA A 74 14.08 17.53 -0.19
N ILE A 75 14.77 16.39 -0.34
CA ILE A 75 16.21 16.36 -0.63
C ILE A 75 16.46 16.84 -2.06
N ARG A 76 15.73 16.31 -3.04
CA ARG A 76 15.94 16.54 -4.48
C ARG A 76 15.49 17.91 -4.97
N ILE A 77 14.50 18.55 -4.35
CA ILE A 77 14.13 19.93 -4.72
C ILE A 77 15.22 20.94 -4.34
N ARG A 78 16.10 20.58 -3.42
CA ARG A 78 17.21 21.41 -2.94
C ARG A 78 18.50 20.97 -3.63
N SER A 79 18.75 21.52 -4.83
CA SER A 79 19.89 21.18 -5.69
C SER A 79 21.29 21.25 -5.04
N TRP A 80 21.43 21.98 -3.93
CA TRP A 80 22.66 22.11 -3.15
C TRP A 80 22.90 21.01 -2.10
N ILE A 81 21.93 20.13 -1.80
CA ILE A 81 22.15 19.00 -0.89
C ILE A 81 22.83 17.90 -1.72
N PRO A 82 24.08 17.52 -1.41
CA PRO A 82 24.74 16.48 -2.15
C PRO A 82 24.05 15.14 -1.90
N ILE A 83 23.79 14.40 -2.98
CA ILE A 83 23.29 13.02 -2.87
C ILE A 83 24.44 12.15 -2.42
N THR A 84 24.37 11.72 -1.17
CA THR A 84 25.28 10.73 -0.62
C THR A 84 24.96 9.34 -1.15
N LEU A 85 25.92 8.43 -1.05
CA LEU A 85 25.71 7.02 -1.34
C LEU A 85 24.54 6.45 -0.53
N ALA A 86 24.45 6.80 0.76
CA ALA A 86 23.38 6.35 1.65
C ALA A 86 21.99 6.81 1.20
N THR A 87 21.85 8.09 0.79
CA THR A 87 20.59 8.60 0.24
C THR A 87 20.21 7.93 -1.07
N CYS A 88 21.20 7.60 -1.91
CA CYS A 88 20.98 6.91 -3.18
C CYS A 88 20.52 5.45 -2.98
N TYR A 89 21.16 4.72 -2.05
CA TYR A 89 20.71 3.38 -1.64
C TYR A 89 19.30 3.43 -1.04
N PHE A 90 19.05 4.40 -0.16
CA PHE A 90 17.74 4.56 0.44
C PHE A 90 16.67 4.84 -0.62
N GLU A 91 16.96 5.74 -1.58
CA GLU A 91 16.07 6.09 -2.67
C GLU A 91 15.71 4.89 -3.55
N ALA A 92 16.72 4.10 -3.94
CA ALA A 92 16.52 2.96 -4.80
C ALA A 92 15.81 1.81 -4.08
N TYR A 93 16.27 1.41 -2.89
CA TYR A 93 15.78 0.20 -2.23
C TYR A 93 14.49 0.38 -1.42
N ALA A 94 14.18 1.58 -0.91
CA ALA A 94 13.00 1.75 -0.08
C ALA A 94 11.71 1.47 -0.85
N MET A 95 11.61 1.94 -2.10
CA MET A 95 10.44 1.65 -2.95
C MET A 95 10.30 0.15 -3.19
N PHE A 96 11.38 -0.54 -3.60
CA PHE A 96 11.33 -2.00 -3.76
C PHE A 96 10.93 -2.71 -2.47
N TYR A 97 11.53 -2.34 -1.35
CA TYR A 97 11.26 -2.97 -0.06
C TYR A 97 9.78 -2.90 0.33
N PHE A 98 9.18 -1.71 0.28
CA PHE A 98 7.79 -1.54 0.68
C PHE A 98 6.81 -2.17 -0.30
N ASN A 99 7.06 -2.08 -1.62
CA ASN A 99 6.23 -2.77 -2.61
C ASN A 99 6.27 -4.30 -2.45
N ILE A 100 7.44 -4.89 -2.14
CA ILE A 100 7.52 -6.32 -1.85
C ILE A 100 6.78 -6.62 -0.54
N LEU A 101 7.00 -5.82 0.50
CA LEU A 101 6.34 -6.04 1.79
C LEU A 101 4.80 -5.97 1.67
N GLU A 102 4.30 -5.10 0.80
CA GLU A 102 2.90 -4.95 0.45
C GLU A 102 2.32 -6.24 -0.16
N THR A 103 2.97 -6.82 -1.18
CA THR A 103 2.51 -8.10 -1.79
C THR A 103 2.50 -9.25 -0.80
N TYR A 104 3.52 -9.35 0.05
CA TYR A 104 3.59 -10.38 1.07
C TYR A 104 2.56 -10.18 2.17
N SER A 105 2.22 -8.92 2.51
CA SER A 105 1.13 -8.60 3.45
C SER A 105 -0.22 -9.06 2.89
N LEU A 106 -0.46 -8.85 1.59
CA LEU A 106 -1.66 -9.35 0.90
C LEU A 106 -1.70 -10.89 0.82
N MET A 107 -0.57 -11.53 0.56
CA MET A 107 -0.48 -12.99 0.59
C MET A 107 -0.82 -13.54 1.98
N ALA A 108 -0.23 -12.96 3.04
CA ALA A 108 -0.51 -13.35 4.42
C ALA A 108 -1.98 -13.13 4.81
N LEU A 109 -2.59 -12.04 4.32
CA LEU A 109 -4.03 -11.78 4.45
C LEU A 109 -4.88 -12.88 3.81
N ASN A 110 -4.51 -13.37 2.62
CA ASN A 110 -5.24 -14.44 1.94
C ASN A 110 -5.05 -15.80 2.58
N ILE A 111 -3.83 -16.13 3.05
CA ILE A 111 -3.57 -17.34 3.85
C ILE A 111 -4.49 -17.33 5.07
N SER A 112 -4.51 -16.19 5.77
CA SER A 112 -5.36 -15.95 6.92
C SER A 112 -6.84 -16.20 6.58
N ARG A 113 -7.38 -15.51 5.58
CA ARG A 113 -8.80 -15.66 5.19
C ARG A 113 -9.14 -17.09 4.77
N TYR A 114 -8.27 -17.75 4.02
CA TYR A 114 -8.46 -19.14 3.63
C TYR A 114 -8.60 -20.06 4.86
N TRP A 115 -7.72 -19.91 5.85
CA TRP A 115 -7.83 -20.67 7.10
C TRP A 115 -9.12 -20.38 7.87
N GLN A 116 -9.59 -19.13 7.96
CA GLN A 116 -10.89 -18.83 8.58
C GLN A 116 -12.06 -19.56 7.93
N ILE A 117 -12.04 -19.57 6.60
CA ILE A 117 -13.12 -20.11 5.79
C ILE A 117 -13.14 -21.63 5.93
N VAL A 118 -11.98 -22.29 5.86
CA VAL A 118 -11.86 -23.75 5.83
C VAL A 118 -11.76 -24.40 7.22
N ARG A 119 -11.02 -23.81 8.16
CA ARG A 119 -10.57 -24.45 9.42
C ARG A 119 -11.26 -23.93 10.70
N ASN A 120 -12.22 -22.99 10.60
CA ASN A 120 -13.01 -22.39 11.71
C ASN A 120 -12.38 -21.10 12.32
N PRO A 121 -13.15 -20.05 12.69
CA PRO A 121 -12.68 -18.78 13.26
C PRO A 121 -11.78 -18.85 14.50
N ASN A 122 -11.84 -19.92 15.31
CA ASN A 122 -11.05 -19.99 16.54
C ASN A 122 -9.55 -20.23 16.32
N THR A 123 -9.15 -20.66 15.11
CA THR A 123 -7.74 -20.94 14.75
C THR A 123 -6.79 -19.76 15.04
N TYR A 124 -7.30 -18.53 15.07
CA TYR A 124 -6.50 -17.35 15.39
C TYR A 124 -6.23 -17.10 16.85
N ILE A 125 -7.16 -17.52 17.71
CA ILE A 125 -6.93 -17.46 19.15
C ILE A 125 -5.86 -18.51 19.47
N ASP A 126 -5.97 -19.68 18.85
CA ASP A 126 -5.07 -20.82 19.08
C ASP A 126 -3.65 -20.55 18.56
N HIS A 127 -3.50 -19.87 17.42
CA HIS A 127 -2.19 -19.62 16.78
C HIS A 127 -1.73 -18.15 16.79
N ARG A 128 -2.23 -17.33 17.71
CA ARG A 128 -1.91 -15.89 17.79
C ARG A 128 -0.40 -15.59 17.77
N LYS A 129 0.40 -16.39 18.48
CA LYS A 129 1.86 -16.20 18.56
C LYS A 129 2.55 -16.36 17.20
N MET A 130 2.24 -17.43 16.46
CA MET A 130 2.82 -17.68 15.13
C MET A 130 2.52 -16.54 14.17
N ILE A 131 1.35 -15.92 14.32
CA ILE A 131 0.90 -14.86 13.44
C ILE A 131 1.61 -13.54 13.75
N ILE A 132 1.73 -13.17 15.02
CA ILE A 132 2.54 -12.02 15.43
C ILE A 132 3.98 -12.21 14.94
N VAL A 133 4.52 -13.42 15.11
CA VAL A 133 5.85 -13.78 14.62
C VAL A 133 5.92 -13.61 13.09
N SER A 134 4.92 -14.02 12.31
CA SER A 134 4.92 -13.79 10.86
C SER A 134 4.90 -12.30 10.48
N CYS A 135 4.13 -11.46 11.19
CA CYS A 135 4.12 -10.01 10.94
C CYS A 135 5.48 -9.36 11.17
N ILE A 136 6.28 -9.90 12.09
CA ILE A 136 7.63 -9.42 12.39
C ILE A 136 8.62 -10.02 11.39
N ILE A 137 8.58 -11.33 11.15
CA ILE A 137 9.55 -12.05 10.31
C ILE A 137 9.47 -11.62 8.85
N THR A 138 8.27 -11.41 8.29
CA THR A 138 8.11 -11.08 6.87
C THR A 138 8.90 -9.82 6.45
N PRO A 139 8.78 -8.67 7.15
CA PRO A 139 9.64 -7.49 6.91
C PRO A 139 11.14 -7.80 6.93
N PHE A 140 11.59 -8.63 7.88
CA PHE A 140 13.01 -8.99 7.98
C PHE A 140 13.46 -9.90 6.84
N LEU A 141 12.64 -10.86 6.41
CA LEU A 141 12.97 -11.74 5.29
C LEU A 141 13.12 -10.96 3.98
N VAL A 142 12.25 -9.97 3.74
CA VAL A 142 12.38 -9.08 2.57
C VAL A 142 13.68 -8.28 2.63
N ALA A 143 14.00 -7.69 3.79
CA ALA A 143 15.23 -6.93 3.98
C ALA A 143 16.49 -7.80 3.78
N ILE A 144 16.51 -9.00 4.39
CA ILE A 144 17.62 -9.95 4.27
C ILE A 144 17.81 -10.35 2.80
N ASN A 145 16.73 -10.61 2.06
CA ASN A 145 16.81 -10.93 0.63
C ASN A 145 17.48 -9.80 -0.16
N LEU A 146 17.11 -8.54 0.05
CA LEU A 146 17.73 -7.40 -0.63
C LEU A 146 19.21 -7.22 -0.24
N ILE A 147 19.55 -7.40 1.04
CA ILE A 147 20.94 -7.32 1.52
C ILE A 147 21.80 -8.43 0.90
N ILE A 148 21.29 -9.66 0.84
CA ILE A 148 22.01 -10.78 0.23
C ILE A 148 22.29 -10.50 -1.24
N GLN A 149 21.34 -9.91 -1.97
CA GLN A 149 21.54 -9.56 -3.38
C GLN A 149 22.65 -8.53 -3.56
N ASP A 150 22.73 -7.52 -2.70
CA ASP A 150 23.80 -6.53 -2.75
C ASP A 150 25.17 -7.15 -2.39
N ILE A 151 25.23 -7.96 -1.32
CA ILE A 151 26.47 -8.65 -0.90
C ILE A 151 27.00 -9.58 -1.99
N LEU A 152 26.11 -10.31 -2.67
CA LEU A 152 26.49 -11.22 -3.75
C LEU A 152 26.77 -10.51 -5.09
N GLY A 153 26.61 -9.19 -5.15
CA GLY A 153 26.77 -8.42 -6.40
C GLY A 153 25.72 -8.77 -7.46
N TRP A 154 24.54 -9.18 -7.03
CA TRP A 154 23.42 -9.51 -7.91
C TRP A 154 22.67 -8.28 -8.38
N SER A 155 22.72 -7.21 -7.59
CA SER A 155 22.20 -5.89 -7.90
C SER A 155 23.32 -4.86 -7.96
N VAL A 156 23.19 -3.88 -8.85
CA VAL A 156 24.09 -2.73 -8.94
C VAL A 156 23.26 -1.46 -8.78
N LEU A 157 23.71 -0.60 -7.87
CA LEU A 157 23.17 0.74 -7.72
C LEU A 157 23.76 1.63 -8.82
N TYR A 158 22.90 2.26 -9.60
CA TYR A 158 23.30 3.28 -10.56
C TYR A 158 22.52 4.57 -10.33
N SER A 159 23.10 5.68 -10.76
CA SER A 159 22.48 6.98 -10.65
C SER A 159 22.84 7.79 -11.88
N ILE A 160 21.80 8.32 -12.50
CA ILE A 160 21.92 9.21 -13.65
C ILE A 160 21.88 10.64 -13.09
N PRO A 161 22.86 11.50 -13.41
CA PRO A 161 22.83 12.90 -12.99
C PRO A 161 21.52 13.57 -13.41
N GLY A 162 20.87 14.27 -12.49
CA GLY A 162 19.57 14.89 -12.75
C GLY A 162 18.35 13.96 -12.58
N SER A 163 18.56 12.67 -12.29
CA SER A 163 17.48 11.70 -12.11
C SER A 163 17.57 10.93 -10.78
N SER A 164 16.54 10.14 -10.49
CA SER A 164 16.46 9.31 -9.28
C SER A 164 17.47 8.16 -9.30
N CYS A 165 17.84 7.66 -8.12
CA CYS A 165 18.71 6.50 -7.99
C CYS A 165 17.94 5.20 -8.19
N ASN A 166 18.49 4.28 -8.98
CA ASN A 166 17.86 3.02 -9.35
C ASN A 166 18.78 1.82 -9.12
N VAL A 167 18.19 0.63 -9.10
CA VAL A 167 18.89 -0.65 -8.98
C VAL A 167 18.67 -1.45 -10.26
N SER A 168 19.76 -1.91 -10.88
CA SER A 168 19.73 -2.89 -11.98
C SER A 168 20.22 -4.24 -11.49
N PHE A 169 19.81 -5.30 -12.20
CA PHE A 169 20.29 -6.66 -11.92
C PHE A 169 21.41 -7.04 -12.87
N THR A 170 22.44 -7.71 -12.36
CA THR A 170 23.65 -8.00 -13.16
C THR A 170 23.42 -9.00 -14.28
N ASN A 171 22.46 -9.92 -14.11
CA ASN A 171 22.19 -10.97 -15.09
C ASN A 171 20.70 -11.30 -15.16
N ILE A 172 20.24 -11.72 -16.36
CA ILE A 172 18.84 -12.14 -16.61
C ILE A 172 18.36 -13.25 -15.65
N PRO A 173 19.15 -14.29 -15.31
CA PRO A 173 18.69 -15.31 -14.36
C PRO A 173 18.38 -14.76 -12.96
N ILE A 174 19.15 -13.79 -12.48
CA ILE A 174 18.94 -13.12 -11.19
C ILE A 174 17.66 -12.29 -11.25
N GLN A 175 17.46 -11.56 -12.34
CA GLN A 175 16.26 -10.79 -12.59
C GLN A 175 15.00 -11.67 -12.59
N VAL A 176 15.03 -12.81 -13.29
CA VAL A 176 13.94 -13.80 -13.31
C VAL A 176 13.69 -14.38 -11.91
N TRP A 177 14.76 -14.70 -11.17
CA TRP A 177 14.67 -15.17 -9.79
C TRP A 177 13.99 -14.13 -8.89
N ASN A 178 14.39 -12.87 -8.99
CA ASN A 178 13.80 -11.78 -8.23
C ASN A 178 12.34 -11.56 -8.56
N MET A 179 11.97 -11.50 -9.85
CA MET A 179 10.56 -11.46 -10.26
C MET A 179 9.78 -12.65 -9.70
N THR A 180 10.37 -13.84 -9.72
CA THR A 180 9.68 -15.04 -9.23
C THR A 180 9.36 -14.92 -7.75
N ILE A 181 10.34 -14.53 -6.92
CA ILE A 181 10.15 -14.40 -5.48
C ILE A 181 9.27 -13.21 -5.11
N MET A 182 9.56 -12.04 -5.68
CA MET A 182 8.94 -10.78 -5.29
C MET A 182 7.52 -10.59 -5.85
N LEU A 183 7.26 -11.16 -7.04
CA LEU A 183 6.03 -10.92 -7.79
C LEU A 183 5.22 -12.21 -7.97
N VAL A 184 5.79 -13.21 -8.63
CA VAL A 184 5.02 -14.38 -9.11
C VAL A 184 4.51 -15.23 -7.94
N ILE A 185 5.37 -15.59 -6.99
CA ILE A 185 4.99 -16.41 -5.83
C ILE A 185 3.86 -15.78 -5.02
N PRO A 186 3.96 -14.54 -4.51
CA PRO A 186 2.91 -13.96 -3.67
C PRO A 186 1.58 -13.79 -4.42
N ILE A 187 1.64 -13.47 -5.72
CA ILE A 187 0.45 -13.33 -6.57
C ILE A 187 -0.22 -14.69 -6.81
N VAL A 188 0.53 -15.69 -7.28
CA VAL A 188 -0.01 -17.01 -7.62
C VAL A 188 -0.56 -17.69 -6.36
N LEU A 189 0.14 -17.62 -5.24
CA LEU A 189 -0.35 -18.17 -3.96
C LEU A 189 -1.63 -17.46 -3.50
N SER A 190 -1.67 -16.13 -3.60
CA SER A 190 -2.87 -15.34 -3.27
C SER A 190 -4.10 -15.80 -4.06
N PHE A 191 -3.97 -15.93 -5.39
CA PHE A 191 -5.07 -16.38 -6.24
C PHE A 191 -5.45 -17.83 -5.97
N CYS A 192 -4.47 -18.73 -5.80
CA CYS A 192 -4.74 -20.13 -5.45
C CYS A 192 -5.56 -20.23 -4.16
N LEU A 193 -5.20 -19.46 -3.13
CA LEU A 193 -5.89 -19.46 -1.85
C LEU A 193 -7.31 -18.88 -1.95
N LEU A 194 -7.48 -17.78 -2.70
CA LEU A 194 -8.79 -17.20 -2.96
C LEU A 194 -9.70 -18.16 -3.73
N PHE A 195 -9.16 -18.81 -4.77
CA PHE A 195 -9.89 -19.80 -5.55
C PHE A 195 -10.32 -20.99 -4.68
N ARG A 196 -9.41 -21.54 -3.88
CA ARG A 196 -9.74 -22.65 -2.96
C ARG A 196 -10.78 -22.24 -1.92
N ALA A 197 -10.67 -21.04 -1.35
CA ALA A 197 -11.66 -20.49 -0.43
C ALA A 197 -13.03 -20.36 -1.09
N PHE A 198 -13.08 -19.87 -2.32
CA PHE A 198 -14.31 -19.75 -3.09
C PHE A 198 -14.95 -21.11 -3.40
N ARG A 199 -14.16 -22.09 -3.85
CA ARG A 199 -14.62 -23.47 -4.11
C ARG A 199 -15.18 -24.12 -2.85
N PHE A 200 -14.51 -23.95 -1.71
CA PHE A 200 -15.00 -24.44 -0.42
C PHE A 200 -16.35 -23.82 -0.03
N LEU A 201 -16.53 -22.53 -0.27
CA LEU A 201 -17.82 -21.84 -0.02
C LEU A 201 -18.94 -22.31 -0.96
N GLN A 202 -18.61 -22.77 -2.17
CA GLN A 202 -19.58 -23.36 -3.11
C GLN A 202 -19.99 -24.77 -2.68
N SER A 203 -19.04 -25.60 -2.23
CA SER A 203 -19.28 -27.02 -1.91
C SER A 203 -19.92 -27.26 -0.54
N ALA A 204 -19.81 -26.33 0.41
CA ALA A 204 -20.44 -26.48 1.73
C ALA A 204 -21.98 -26.40 1.64
N GLN A 205 -22.66 -27.55 1.80
CA GLN A 205 -24.12 -27.68 1.86
C GLN A 205 -24.69 -27.59 3.29
N ALA A 206 -25.93 -27.08 3.32
CA ALA A 206 -26.93 -26.86 4.39
C ALA A 206 -26.65 -27.24 5.86
N GLY A 207 -27.01 -26.31 6.75
CA GLY A 207 -27.16 -26.51 8.20
C GLY A 207 -26.38 -25.46 9.01
N GLN A 208 -27.07 -24.48 9.62
CA GLN A 208 -26.53 -23.39 10.46
C GLN A 208 -25.59 -22.34 9.83
N LEU A 209 -24.98 -22.59 8.67
CA LEU A 209 -23.92 -21.73 8.09
C LEU A 209 -24.36 -20.67 7.06
N HIS A 210 -25.67 -20.45 6.82
CA HIS A 210 -26.10 -19.57 5.71
C HIS A 210 -25.65 -18.09 5.86
N ILE A 211 -25.79 -17.51 7.06
CA ILE A 211 -25.35 -16.13 7.34
C ILE A 211 -23.83 -16.00 7.22
N ARG A 212 -23.09 -16.97 7.76
CA ARG A 212 -21.62 -17.01 7.71
C ARG A 212 -21.10 -17.23 6.28
N ARG A 213 -21.75 -18.08 5.49
CA ARG A 213 -21.47 -18.27 4.06
C ARG A 213 -21.71 -16.99 3.26
N ASN A 214 -22.85 -16.31 3.47
CA ASN A 214 -23.13 -15.03 2.83
C ASN A 214 -22.12 -13.94 3.25
N HIS A 215 -21.68 -13.98 4.52
CA HIS A 215 -20.65 -13.08 5.01
C HIS A 215 -19.31 -13.28 4.28
N HIS A 216 -18.80 -14.51 4.22
CA HIS A 216 -17.52 -14.82 3.58
C HIS A 216 -17.58 -14.65 2.06
N ARG A 217 -18.68 -15.04 1.40
CA ARG A 217 -18.88 -14.80 -0.04
C ARG A 217 -18.76 -13.33 -0.41
N LYS A 218 -19.36 -12.44 0.39
CA LYS A 218 -19.23 -10.98 0.19
C LYS A 218 -17.78 -10.52 0.31
N VAL A 219 -17.05 -10.98 1.34
CA VAL A 219 -15.64 -10.63 1.54
C VAL A 219 -14.77 -11.13 0.38
N THR A 220 -14.99 -12.35 -0.10
CA THR A 220 -14.25 -12.90 -1.25
C THR A 220 -14.50 -12.09 -2.53
N ILE A 221 -15.75 -11.73 -2.83
CA ILE A 221 -16.07 -10.88 -4.00
C ILE A 221 -15.42 -9.51 -3.86
N GLN A 222 -15.51 -8.89 -2.68
CA GLN A 222 -14.86 -7.61 -2.40
C GLN A 222 -13.34 -7.68 -2.56
N THR A 223 -12.73 -8.79 -2.18
CA THR A 223 -11.29 -9.03 -2.36
C THR A 223 -10.92 -9.16 -3.83
N LEU A 224 -11.74 -9.83 -4.64
CA LEU A 224 -11.50 -9.91 -6.09
C LEU A 224 -11.56 -8.53 -6.75
N ILE A 225 -12.53 -7.69 -6.36
CA ILE A 225 -12.62 -6.31 -6.84
C ILE A 225 -11.35 -5.53 -6.46
N PHE A 226 -10.92 -5.63 -5.20
CA PHE A 226 -9.66 -5.03 -4.74
C PHE A 226 -8.49 -5.46 -5.63
N TYR A 227 -8.33 -6.77 -5.87
CA TYR A 227 -7.25 -7.28 -6.72
C TYR A 227 -7.31 -6.74 -8.14
N SER A 228 -8.50 -6.60 -8.74
CA SER A 228 -8.62 -6.02 -10.08
C SER A 228 -8.08 -4.59 -10.15
N PHE A 229 -8.39 -3.74 -9.16
CA PHE A 229 -7.85 -2.38 -9.10
C PHE A 229 -6.34 -2.39 -8.83
N TRP A 230 -5.92 -3.16 -7.83
CA TRP A 230 -4.52 -3.28 -7.45
C TRP A 230 -3.65 -3.74 -8.63
N PHE A 231 -4.06 -4.78 -9.36
CA PHE A 231 -3.32 -5.26 -10.53
C PHE A 231 -3.19 -4.21 -11.64
N ILE A 232 -4.24 -3.45 -11.91
CA ILE A 232 -4.22 -2.45 -13.01
C ILE A 232 -3.25 -1.32 -12.68
N LEU A 233 -3.22 -0.88 -11.42
CA LEU A 233 -2.47 0.30 -11.01
C LEU A 233 -1.03 -0.02 -10.57
N TRP A 234 -0.82 -1.15 -9.89
CA TRP A 234 0.46 -1.51 -9.26
C TRP A 234 1.35 -2.38 -10.15
N LEU A 235 0.79 -3.39 -10.82
CA LEU A 235 1.57 -4.39 -11.55
C LEU A 235 2.47 -3.80 -12.66
N PRO A 236 2.01 -2.83 -13.48
CA PRO A 236 2.87 -2.28 -14.53
C PRO A 236 4.16 -1.65 -13.99
N GLY A 237 4.07 -0.87 -12.89
CA GLY A 237 5.22 -0.25 -12.26
C GLY A 237 6.21 -1.27 -11.72
N MET A 238 5.69 -2.35 -11.14
CA MET A 238 6.54 -3.42 -10.61
C MET A 238 7.22 -4.26 -11.68
N ILE A 239 6.56 -4.49 -12.81
CA ILE A 239 7.17 -5.13 -13.98
C ILE A 239 8.32 -4.27 -14.49
N VAL A 240 8.13 -2.96 -14.66
CA VAL A 240 9.19 -2.04 -15.12
C VAL A 240 10.35 -2.01 -14.13
N ASN A 241 10.06 -1.87 -12.83
CA ASN A 241 11.08 -1.88 -11.78
C ASN A 241 11.89 -3.19 -11.77
N CYS A 242 11.26 -4.32 -12.08
CA CYS A 242 11.96 -5.59 -12.17
C CYS A 242 12.67 -5.80 -13.52
N LEU A 243 12.20 -5.20 -14.62
CA LEU A 243 12.71 -5.40 -15.98
C LEU A 243 13.96 -4.57 -16.33
N ASP A 244 14.46 -3.78 -15.38
CA ASP A 244 15.50 -2.77 -15.56
C ASP A 244 15.00 -1.58 -16.40
N SER A 245 15.08 -0.37 -15.85
CA SER A 245 14.46 0.81 -16.46
C SER A 245 15.18 1.27 -17.73
N ASP A 246 16.40 0.79 -18.00
CA ASP A 246 17.17 1.16 -19.18
C ASP A 246 16.50 0.71 -20.50
N TYR A 247 15.56 -0.24 -20.44
CA TYR A 247 14.79 -0.70 -21.60
C TYR A 247 13.46 0.04 -21.80
N VAL A 248 13.12 0.97 -20.91
CA VAL A 248 11.81 1.63 -20.87
C VAL A 248 12.00 3.13 -21.13
N ASP A 249 11.23 3.68 -22.07
CA ASP A 249 11.30 5.12 -22.35
C ASP A 249 10.77 5.94 -21.16
N GLY A 250 11.27 7.17 -21.03
CA GLY A 250 10.94 8.03 -19.88
C GLY A 250 9.44 8.31 -19.71
N THR A 251 8.66 8.32 -20.81
CA THR A 251 7.21 8.53 -20.75
C THR A 251 6.52 7.31 -20.13
N THR A 252 6.86 6.10 -20.58
CA THR A 252 6.32 4.87 -20.00
C THR A 252 6.70 4.76 -18.53
N ASN A 253 7.97 5.05 -18.18
CA ASN A 253 8.43 5.03 -16.79
C ASN A 253 7.61 6.00 -15.91
N PHE A 254 7.40 7.23 -16.39
CA PHE A 254 6.56 8.20 -15.71
C PHE A 254 5.11 7.71 -15.51
N ILE A 255 4.49 7.16 -16.55
CA ILE A 255 3.11 6.66 -16.49
C ILE A 255 2.98 5.54 -15.45
N VAL A 256 3.91 4.58 -15.43
CA VAL A 256 3.81 3.46 -14.48
C VAL A 256 4.07 3.88 -13.04
N ILE A 257 4.98 4.84 -12.81
CA ILE A 257 5.19 5.43 -11.48
C ILE A 257 3.94 6.20 -11.04
N LEU A 258 3.32 6.97 -11.95
CA LEU A 258 2.09 7.68 -11.67
C LEU A 258 0.93 6.72 -11.33
N LEU A 259 0.79 5.61 -12.06
CA LEU A 259 -0.22 4.59 -11.76
C LEU A 259 -0.01 3.96 -10.38
N SER A 260 1.23 3.60 -10.03
CA SER A 260 1.56 3.08 -8.70
C SER A 260 1.30 4.13 -7.60
N THR A 261 1.55 5.41 -7.87
CA THR A 261 1.23 6.49 -6.91
C THR A 261 -0.28 6.68 -6.75
N ILE A 262 -1.05 6.52 -7.84
CA ILE A 262 -2.53 6.56 -7.80
C ILE A 262 -3.08 5.36 -7.03
N GLU A 263 -2.43 4.20 -7.09
CA GLU A 263 -2.77 3.05 -6.24
C GLU A 263 -2.67 3.42 -4.76
N THR A 264 -1.52 3.92 -4.32
CA THR A 264 -1.29 4.39 -2.94
C THR A 264 -2.32 5.43 -2.49
N LEU A 265 -2.78 6.30 -3.41
CA LEU A 265 -3.88 7.24 -3.17
C LEU A 265 -5.23 6.55 -2.97
N CYS A 266 -5.51 5.50 -3.74
CA CYS A 266 -6.78 4.79 -3.74
C CYS A 266 -6.91 3.79 -2.60
N ASP A 267 -5.82 3.27 -2.04
CA ASP A 267 -5.87 2.19 -1.03
C ASP A 267 -6.66 2.49 0.23
N PRO A 268 -6.72 3.73 0.77
CA PRO A 268 -7.64 4.04 1.86
C PRO A 268 -9.10 3.80 1.50
N ILE A 269 -9.45 4.01 0.21
CA ILE A 269 -10.80 3.84 -0.34
C ILE A 269 -11.04 2.37 -0.66
N VAL A 270 -10.10 1.71 -1.35
CA VAL A 270 -10.27 0.30 -1.73
C VAL A 270 -10.11 -0.64 -0.52
N GLY A 271 -9.34 -0.24 0.49
CA GLY A 271 -9.18 -0.93 1.77
C GLY A 271 -10.48 -1.12 2.55
N VAL A 272 -11.52 -0.32 2.26
CA VAL A 272 -12.90 -0.54 2.73
C VAL A 272 -13.46 -1.89 2.26
N PHE A 273 -13.01 -2.41 1.11
CA PHE A 273 -13.37 -3.72 0.59
C PHE A 273 -12.58 -4.87 1.24
N LEU A 274 -11.41 -4.58 1.84
CA LEU A 274 -10.60 -5.60 2.51
C LEU A 274 -11.20 -6.01 3.87
N ASP A 275 -11.71 -5.07 4.66
CA ASP A 275 -12.25 -5.40 5.97
C ASP A 275 -13.54 -4.64 6.30
N LYS A 276 -14.55 -5.36 6.79
CA LYS A 276 -15.85 -4.77 7.13
C LYS A 276 -15.78 -3.77 8.28
N ARG A 277 -14.81 -3.88 9.18
CA ARG A 277 -14.60 -2.91 10.26
C ARG A 277 -14.08 -1.60 9.72
N ILE A 278 -13.18 -1.63 8.74
CA ILE A 278 -12.73 -0.45 8.01
C ILE A 278 -13.95 0.20 7.33
N ALA A 279 -14.76 -0.59 6.63
CA ALA A 279 -16.01 -0.10 6.02
C ALA A 279 -16.99 0.53 7.02
N GLN A 280 -17.18 -0.10 8.18
CA GLN A 280 -18.05 0.40 9.23
C GLN A 280 -17.51 1.68 9.86
N ALA A 281 -16.19 1.77 10.07
CA ALA A 281 -15.52 2.96 10.54
C ALA A 281 -15.76 4.11 9.58
N TRP A 282 -15.52 3.90 8.28
CA TRP A 282 -15.75 4.87 7.23
C TRP A 282 -17.21 5.36 7.18
N LYS A 283 -18.17 4.43 7.13
CA LYS A 283 -19.61 4.75 7.08
C LYS A 283 -20.07 5.58 8.27
N LYS A 284 -19.61 5.24 9.48
CA LYS A 284 -19.96 5.98 10.68
C LYS A 284 -19.32 7.37 10.69
N SER A 285 -18.11 7.52 10.15
CA SER A 285 -17.41 8.82 10.09
C SER A 285 -18.09 9.74 9.10
N TYR A 286 -18.48 9.22 7.94
CA TYR A 286 -19.32 9.93 6.97
C TYR A 286 -20.65 10.40 7.59
N LYS A 287 -21.35 9.53 8.33
CA LYS A 287 -22.58 9.92 9.03
C LYS A 287 -22.35 11.03 10.06
N TRP A 288 -21.24 10.97 10.80
CA TRP A 288 -20.89 12.00 11.78
C TRP A 288 -20.60 13.35 11.12
N MET A 289 -19.77 13.37 10.07
CA MET A 289 -19.49 14.59 9.29
C MET A 289 -20.77 15.20 8.73
N ARG A 290 -21.64 14.38 8.12
CA ARG A 290 -22.92 14.85 7.58
C ARG A 290 -23.83 15.45 8.65
N ARG A 291 -23.83 14.91 9.87
CA ARG A 291 -24.59 15.47 10.99
C ARG A 291 -24.05 16.84 11.41
N GLN A 292 -22.72 16.99 11.52
CA GLN A 292 -22.10 18.28 11.86
C GLN A 292 -22.41 19.34 10.80
N SER A 293 -22.28 19.01 9.51
CA SER A 293 -22.62 19.93 8.41
C SER A 293 -24.12 20.23 8.30
N GLY A 294 -24.99 19.33 8.77
CA GLY A 294 -26.45 19.51 8.79
C GLY A 294 -26.94 20.40 9.93
N VAL A 295 -26.33 20.28 11.12
CA VAL A 295 -26.65 21.12 12.29
C VAL A 295 -26.31 22.59 12.02
N GLN A 296 -25.25 22.85 11.25
CA GLN A 296 -24.84 24.22 10.90
C GLN A 296 -25.83 24.94 9.96
N LYS A 297 -26.74 24.22 9.27
CA LYS A 297 -27.81 24.81 8.45
C LYS A 297 -29.09 25.14 9.24
N SER A 298 -29.25 24.68 10.49
CA SER A 298 -30.47 24.89 11.29
C SER A 298 -30.41 26.12 12.21
N THR A 299 -29.26 26.78 12.33
CA THR A 299 -29.09 28.06 13.06
C THR A 299 -29.21 29.26 12.10
N LYS A 300 -30.31 29.34 11.35
CA LYS A 300 -30.72 30.57 10.66
C LYS A 300 -31.93 31.17 11.38
N VAL A 301 -31.61 32.17 12.21
CA VAL A 301 -32.42 33.34 12.57
C VAL A 301 -33.84 33.05 13.05
N THR A 302 -34.01 32.91 14.37
CA THR A 302 -35.25 33.32 15.04
C THR A 302 -35.34 34.85 14.91
N PRO A 303 -36.36 35.42 14.24
CA PRO A 303 -36.53 36.87 14.23
C PRO A 303 -36.79 37.37 15.66
N ALA A 304 -36.20 38.52 15.97
CA ALA A 304 -36.33 39.19 17.25
C ALA A 304 -37.81 39.37 17.62
N VAL A 305 -38.12 39.00 18.86
CA VAL A 305 -39.41 39.25 19.51
C VAL A 305 -39.64 40.76 19.52
N GLU A 306 -40.66 41.19 18.79
CA GLU A 306 -41.16 42.56 18.82
C GLU A 306 -41.82 42.80 20.20
N ILE A 307 -41.15 43.62 21.02
CA ILE A 307 -41.63 44.04 22.33
C ILE A 307 -42.82 44.97 22.09
N LYS A 308 -44.03 44.50 22.36
CA LYS A 308 -45.20 45.38 22.53
C LYS A 308 -45.03 46.15 23.83
N THR A 309 -44.69 47.43 23.71
CA THR A 309 -44.84 48.42 24.79
C THR A 309 -46.33 48.63 25.06
N ALA A 310 -46.73 48.38 26.30
CA ALA A 310 -48.00 48.82 26.85
C ALA A 310 -47.72 49.74 28.05
N ARG A 311 -47.66 51.05 27.77
CA ARG A 311 -48.22 52.18 28.54
C ARG A 311 -47.65 53.49 28.03
#